data_AF-A0AAU6BLZ9-F1
#
_entry.id   AF-A0AAU6BLZ9-F1
#
_cell.length_a   1.000
_cell.length_b   1.000
_cell.length_c   1.000
_cell.angle_alpha   90.00
_cell.angle_beta   90.00
_cell.angle_gamma   90.00
#
_symmetry.space_group_name_H-M   'P 1'
#
loop_
_entity.id
_entity.type
_entity.pdbx_description
1 polymer ?
#
loop_
_entity_poly.entity_id
_entity_poly.type
_entity_poly.pdbx_seq_one_letter_code
_entity_poly.pdbx_strand_id
1 'polypeptide(L)'
;MTKQHRLSETCRTALGSAGDSASAVEELLSAEYSRRLLMVRVLLERGAAVADSAGRLPIGKAAWELLARAQRRAPDRVREVLLDPQTGVWLARTLRALRRTEDRSPAETEEKETTDQEPFWTGFGGLHRLAASAAALAGLPFRIEVPVVDGEVLLPCLGRAEPTTAEPYATVEVRGGPGGIEVGNVRVPDLPETSVPGWSGLRRLRAECDGRVLEVVLDDLGQPPAGGTGRPARLSDEEYAGWRRRVGAAWTTLVRDHPESAAALSAGLLSLAPLAHRERLRPHSATSSDAFGCVVLSAPHPDDEDAAAAELAVTLIHEFRHSVLNGLMRLAPLHDGTDEGLYHAPWRDDPRPLVGLLHGAYAFAGVTAFWRTRRLLDEGPAGQLAHFEFALWRRQTRAVLDTLSGRPGLTAAGRLLVDGLTAELGPWPAEAVPEPAATLADFAAVHHRTSWRAHHVRPAPPSVLAAAAASVLTGATATGAADPAGHTVRTDPEGCRLDVLALLARLRLTDPAAFARLRNGSDDVPGSSPADLALVAGDLARAETLYAAELDRSDRSPRPSAWAGLGLTLRARGTRPSPLLLDRPEFVRALSAELDGKVTSLTLASLMADAGRD
;
A
#
# COMPACT_ATOMS: atom_id res chain seq x y z
N MET A 1 19.51 -2.89 27.47
CA MET A 1 19.57 -3.38 26.08
C MET A 1 18.82 -2.48 25.10
N THR A 2 17.94 -1.57 25.54
CA THR A 2 17.38 -0.52 24.68
C THR A 2 18.39 0.62 24.51
N LYS A 3 18.45 1.20 23.31
CA LYS A 3 19.24 2.41 23.03
C LYS A 3 18.27 3.58 22.80
N GLN A 4 18.72 4.81 23.08
CA GLN A 4 18.00 5.99 22.63
C GLN A 4 18.29 6.19 21.15
N HIS A 5 17.24 6.29 20.33
CA HIS A 5 17.35 6.49 18.89
C HIS A 5 16.89 7.89 18.53
N ARG A 6 17.55 8.50 17.56
CA ARG A 6 17.25 9.82 17.01
C ARG A 6 17.46 9.78 15.51
N LEU A 7 16.86 10.73 14.80
CA LEU A 7 17.05 10.86 13.36
C LEU A 7 18.52 11.27 13.07
N SER A 8 19.33 10.31 12.65
CA SER A 8 20.74 10.50 12.25
C SER A 8 20.85 11.22 10.90
N GLU A 9 22.04 11.65 10.51
CA GLU A 9 22.26 12.24 9.18
C GLU A 9 21.96 11.22 8.06
N THR A 10 22.36 9.96 8.23
CA THR A 10 22.02 8.85 7.33
C THR A 10 20.50 8.74 7.10
N CYS A 11 19.73 8.76 8.19
CA CYS A 11 18.28 8.70 8.13
C CYS A 11 17.66 9.97 7.53
N ARG A 12 18.27 11.15 7.74
CA ARG A 12 17.85 12.41 7.11
C ARG A 12 18.05 12.36 5.60
N THR A 13 19.21 11.91 5.12
CA THR A 13 19.45 11.74 3.69
C THR A 13 18.45 10.78 3.06
N ALA A 14 18.22 9.61 3.69
CA ALA A 14 17.23 8.64 3.19
C ALA A 14 15.81 9.23 3.14
N LEU A 15 15.43 10.02 4.16
CA LEU A 15 14.11 10.66 4.24
C LEU A 15 13.83 11.62 3.06
N GLY A 16 14.87 12.27 2.54
CA GLY A 16 14.77 13.22 1.43
C GLY A 16 15.10 12.63 0.06
N SER A 17 15.29 11.32 -0.08
CA SER A 17 15.73 10.70 -1.34
C SER A 17 14.71 9.73 -1.94
N ALA A 18 14.67 9.64 -3.26
CA ALA A 18 13.94 8.62 -4.00
C ALA A 18 14.61 7.23 -3.94
N GLY A 19 15.91 7.17 -3.61
CA GLY A 19 16.65 5.93 -3.37
C GLY A 19 16.52 5.43 -1.93
N ASP A 20 16.98 4.20 -1.69
CA ASP A 20 17.02 3.59 -0.36
C ASP A 20 18.47 3.48 0.15
N SER A 21 18.64 3.44 1.47
CA SER A 21 19.96 3.30 2.11
C SER A 21 19.97 2.11 3.05
N ALA A 22 20.82 1.12 2.75
CA ALA A 22 21.01 -0.06 3.61
C ALA A 22 21.44 0.33 5.04
N SER A 23 22.33 1.31 5.17
CA SER A 23 22.75 1.82 6.49
C SER A 23 21.61 2.48 7.27
N ALA A 24 20.73 3.23 6.60
CA ALA A 24 19.52 3.76 7.24
C ALA A 24 18.59 2.62 7.69
N VAL A 25 18.41 1.59 6.87
CA VAL A 25 17.61 0.40 7.21
C VAL A 25 18.16 -0.31 8.45
N GLU A 26 19.48 -0.50 8.55
CA GLU A 26 20.12 -1.11 9.73
C GLU A 26 19.88 -0.30 11.01
N GLU A 27 19.97 1.04 10.93
CA GLU A 27 19.63 1.93 12.04
C GLU A 27 18.14 1.78 12.44
N LEU A 28 17.24 1.72 11.46
CA LEU A 28 15.81 1.52 11.69
C LEU A 28 15.49 0.17 12.33
N LEU A 29 16.18 -0.91 11.94
CA LEU A 29 16.05 -2.22 12.58
C LEU A 29 16.56 -2.20 14.04
N SER A 30 17.59 -1.39 14.33
CA SER A 30 18.06 -1.17 15.71
C SER A 30 17.02 -0.44 16.56
N ALA A 31 16.39 0.59 15.99
CA ALA A 31 15.28 1.31 16.61
C ALA A 31 14.07 0.40 16.84
N GLU A 32 13.72 -0.40 15.84
CA GLU A 32 12.60 -1.34 15.88
C GLU A 32 12.80 -2.40 16.96
N TYR A 33 13.99 -2.99 17.04
CA TYR A 33 14.33 -3.95 18.11
C TYR A 33 14.17 -3.32 19.50
N SER A 34 14.68 -2.09 19.70
CA SER A 34 14.53 -1.38 20.98
C SER A 34 13.07 -1.10 21.30
N ARG A 35 12.26 -0.74 20.30
CA ARG A 35 10.83 -0.51 20.44
C ARG A 35 10.09 -1.79 20.84
N ARG A 36 10.41 -2.93 20.21
CA ARG A 36 9.81 -4.24 20.54
C ARG A 36 10.09 -4.64 21.98
N LEU A 37 11.31 -4.44 22.46
CA LEU A 37 11.65 -4.66 23.87
C LEU A 37 10.82 -3.78 24.82
N LEU A 38 10.61 -2.50 24.47
CA LEU A 38 9.76 -1.60 25.25
C LEU A 38 8.29 -2.06 25.24
N MET A 39 7.76 -2.50 24.09
CA MET A 39 6.40 -3.04 24.00
C MET A 39 6.22 -4.29 24.87
N VAL A 40 7.18 -5.23 24.81
CA VAL A 40 7.18 -6.42 25.68
C VAL A 40 7.19 -6.03 27.15
N ARG A 41 8.02 -5.04 27.52
CA ARG A 41 8.08 -4.52 28.89
C ARG A 41 6.73 -3.94 29.34
N VAL A 42 6.11 -3.09 28.52
CA VAL A 42 4.78 -2.51 28.83
C VAL A 42 3.73 -3.61 28.96
N LEU A 43 3.75 -4.62 28.08
CA LEU A 43 2.84 -5.75 28.16
C LEU A 43 3.03 -6.56 29.45
N LEU A 44 4.27 -6.81 29.87
CA LEU A 44 4.58 -7.48 31.13
C LEU A 44 4.12 -6.68 32.36
N GLU A 45 4.38 -5.38 32.39
CA GLU A 45 4.06 -4.51 33.52
C GLU A 45 2.56 -4.30 33.69
N ARG A 46 1.80 -4.21 32.59
CA ARG A 46 0.37 -3.82 32.62
C ARG A 46 -0.59 -4.95 32.28
N GLY A 47 -0.18 -5.90 31.44
CA GLY A 47 -1.04 -6.99 30.98
C GLY A 47 -1.16 -8.16 31.96
N ALA A 48 -0.21 -8.33 32.88
CA ALA A 48 -0.17 -9.48 33.78
C ALA A 48 -1.42 -9.59 34.67
N ALA A 49 -1.86 -8.48 35.28
CA ALA A 49 -3.04 -8.48 36.16
C ALA A 49 -4.34 -8.82 35.40
N VAL A 50 -4.47 -8.35 34.15
CA VAL A 50 -5.64 -8.61 33.30
C VAL A 50 -5.64 -10.05 32.77
N ALA A 51 -4.47 -10.64 32.53
CA ALA A 51 -4.36 -12.03 32.11
C ALA A 51 -4.58 -13.02 33.27
N ASP A 52 -4.12 -12.68 34.47
CA ASP A 52 -4.20 -13.54 35.67
C ASP A 52 -5.64 -13.83 36.09
N SER A 53 -6.57 -12.89 35.87
CA SER A 53 -7.99 -13.10 36.18
C SER A 53 -8.64 -14.26 35.41
N ALA A 54 -8.04 -14.70 34.30
CA ALA A 54 -8.51 -15.87 33.54
C ALA A 54 -7.96 -17.21 34.08
N GLY A 55 -6.88 -17.21 34.87
CA GLY A 55 -6.30 -18.40 35.50
C GLY A 55 -5.75 -19.48 34.57
N ARG A 56 -5.63 -19.22 33.25
CA ARG A 56 -5.26 -20.25 32.25
C ARG A 56 -3.76 -20.33 31.92
N LEU A 57 -2.97 -19.28 32.17
CA LEU A 57 -1.52 -19.27 31.93
C LEU A 57 -0.76 -18.79 33.17
N PRO A 58 0.44 -19.34 33.46
CA PRO A 58 1.33 -18.77 34.47
C PRO A 58 1.64 -17.31 34.15
N ILE A 59 1.81 -16.47 35.19
CA ILE A 59 2.25 -15.08 35.06
C ILE A 59 3.50 -15.01 34.16
N GLY A 60 3.55 -14.02 33.25
CA GLY A 60 4.59 -13.88 32.21
C GLY A 60 6.05 -13.81 32.69
N LYS A 61 6.31 -13.87 34.01
CA LYS A 61 7.64 -13.97 34.62
C LYS A 61 8.43 -15.17 34.10
N ALA A 62 7.82 -16.35 33.99
CA ALA A 62 8.50 -17.55 33.50
C ALA A 62 8.92 -17.39 32.02
N ALA A 63 8.05 -16.84 31.19
CA ALA A 63 8.34 -16.53 29.79
C ALA A 63 9.46 -15.48 29.66
N TRP A 64 9.44 -14.44 30.49
CA TRP A 64 10.48 -13.42 30.52
C TRP A 64 11.85 -13.99 30.94
N GLU A 65 11.90 -14.82 31.99
CA GLU A 65 13.13 -15.47 32.42
C GLU A 65 13.70 -16.41 31.35
N LEU A 66 12.84 -17.15 30.64
CA LEU A 66 13.23 -17.99 29.51
C LEU A 66 13.79 -17.14 28.36
N LEU A 67 13.11 -16.07 27.97
CA LEU A 67 13.56 -15.13 26.95
C LEU A 67 14.92 -14.49 27.32
N ALA A 68 15.10 -14.10 28.59
CA ALA A 68 16.36 -13.55 29.08
C ALA A 68 17.50 -14.58 29.06
N ARG A 69 17.23 -15.85 29.35
CA ARG A 69 18.21 -16.95 29.18
C ARG A 69 18.58 -17.13 27.72
N ALA A 70 17.60 -17.16 26.82
CA ALA A 70 17.82 -17.25 25.38
C ALA A 70 18.68 -16.08 24.88
N GLN A 71 18.38 -14.86 25.31
CA GLN A 71 19.13 -13.66 24.95
C GLN A 71 20.60 -13.69 25.41
N ARG A 72 20.88 -14.27 26.59
CA ARG A 72 22.26 -14.45 27.07
C ARG A 72 23.03 -15.50 26.28
N ARG A 73 22.34 -16.55 25.79
CA ARG A 73 22.97 -17.66 25.06
C ARG A 73 23.17 -17.35 23.57
N ALA A 74 22.16 -16.77 22.93
CA ALA A 74 22.10 -16.52 21.50
C ALA A 74 21.39 -15.18 21.22
N PRO A 75 22.06 -14.04 21.46
CA PRO A 75 21.46 -12.72 21.34
C PRO A 75 20.92 -12.42 19.93
N ASP A 76 21.58 -12.92 18.89
CA ASP A 76 21.17 -12.71 17.49
C ASP A 76 19.88 -13.47 17.15
N ARG A 77 19.68 -14.66 17.73
CA ARG A 77 18.43 -15.43 17.56
C ARG A 77 17.26 -14.75 18.25
N VAL A 78 17.47 -14.16 19.43
CA VAL A 78 16.41 -13.39 20.09
C VAL A 78 16.10 -12.10 19.33
N ARG A 79 17.13 -11.48 18.72
CA ARG A 79 16.94 -10.35 17.81
C ARG A 79 16.09 -10.73 16.59
N GLU A 80 16.36 -11.87 15.97
CA GLU A 80 15.57 -12.42 14.86
C GLU A 80 14.09 -12.56 15.27
N VAL A 81 13.80 -13.25 16.38
CA VAL A 81 12.42 -13.49 16.86
C VAL A 81 11.69 -12.20 17.23
N LEU A 82 12.39 -11.20 17.79
CA LEU A 82 11.79 -9.91 18.15
C LEU A 82 11.52 -9.01 16.94
N LEU A 83 12.35 -9.13 15.89
CA LEU A 83 12.18 -8.38 14.63
C LEU A 83 11.23 -9.07 13.66
N ASP A 84 10.88 -10.33 13.90
CA ASP A 84 9.84 -11.04 13.17
C ASP A 84 8.56 -10.16 13.03
N PRO A 85 8.09 -9.91 11.79
CA PRO A 85 6.97 -9.02 11.59
C PRO A 85 5.66 -9.48 12.28
N GLN A 86 5.45 -10.79 12.47
CA GLN A 86 4.27 -11.33 13.17
C GLN A 86 4.34 -11.11 14.69
N THR A 87 5.52 -11.24 15.29
CA THR A 87 5.77 -10.72 16.66
C THR A 87 5.31 -9.28 16.73
N GLY A 88 5.52 -8.57 15.63
CA GLY A 88 5.24 -7.18 15.56
C GLY A 88 3.77 -6.78 15.58
N VAL A 89 3.00 -7.40 14.70
CA VAL A 89 1.54 -7.28 14.62
C VAL A 89 0.91 -7.72 15.94
N TRP A 90 1.37 -8.85 16.47
CA TRP A 90 0.91 -9.40 17.75
C TRP A 90 1.03 -8.37 18.88
N LEU A 91 2.23 -7.83 19.13
CA LEU A 91 2.46 -6.86 20.21
C LEU A 91 1.54 -5.64 20.09
N ALA A 92 1.39 -5.09 18.88
CA ALA A 92 0.56 -3.92 18.64
C ALA A 92 -0.93 -4.23 18.89
N ARG A 93 -1.41 -5.37 18.38
CA ARG A 93 -2.79 -5.85 18.58
C ARG A 93 -3.12 -6.07 20.05
N THR A 94 -2.25 -6.76 20.79
CA THR A 94 -2.44 -7.05 22.21
C THR A 94 -2.37 -5.80 23.07
N LEU A 95 -1.45 -4.85 22.79
CA LEU A 95 -1.40 -3.58 23.53
C LEU A 95 -2.62 -2.68 23.26
N ARG A 96 -3.18 -2.69 22.03
CA ARG A 96 -4.45 -2.01 21.74
C ARG A 96 -5.61 -2.67 22.47
N ALA A 97 -5.64 -4.00 22.53
CA ALA A 97 -6.66 -4.72 23.30
C ALA A 97 -6.58 -4.38 24.79
N LEU A 98 -5.37 -4.38 25.37
CA LEU A 98 -5.14 -3.99 26.76
C LEU A 98 -5.67 -2.59 27.07
N ARG A 99 -5.34 -1.60 26.22
CA ARG A 99 -5.86 -0.22 26.39
C ARG A 99 -7.38 -0.16 26.37
N ARG A 100 -8.02 -0.86 25.41
CA ARG A 100 -9.49 -0.91 25.36
C ARG A 100 -10.09 -1.54 26.60
N THR A 101 -9.47 -2.58 27.17
CA THR A 101 -9.93 -3.19 28.42
C THR A 101 -9.79 -2.24 29.60
N GLU A 102 -8.70 -1.47 29.67
CA GLU A 102 -8.47 -0.48 30.73
C GLU A 102 -9.43 0.73 30.61
N ASP A 103 -9.81 1.12 29.39
CA ASP A 103 -10.68 2.28 29.13
C ASP A 103 -12.20 1.96 29.28
N ARG A 104 -12.60 0.67 29.34
CA ARG A 104 -14.01 0.27 29.50
C ARG A 104 -14.53 0.59 30.90
N SER A 105 -15.67 1.26 30.98
CA SER A 105 -16.38 1.47 32.26
C SER A 105 -17.07 0.17 32.71
N PRO A 106 -17.20 -0.09 34.03
CA PRO A 106 -17.84 -1.30 34.56
C PRO A 106 -19.25 -1.57 34.02
N ALA A 107 -20.00 -0.53 33.63
CA ALA A 107 -21.35 -0.62 33.08
C ALA A 107 -21.42 -1.13 31.63
N GLU A 108 -20.32 -1.13 30.87
CA GLU A 108 -20.27 -1.58 29.46
C GLU A 108 -19.89 -3.07 29.33
N THR A 109 -19.78 -3.77 30.46
CA THR A 109 -19.32 -5.16 30.55
C THR A 109 -20.45 -6.15 30.26
N GLU A 110 -21.71 -5.78 30.50
CA GLU A 110 -22.86 -6.73 30.44
C GLU A 110 -23.54 -6.82 29.06
N GLU A 111 -23.40 -5.83 28.17
CA GLU A 111 -24.17 -5.79 26.91
C GLU A 111 -23.45 -6.30 25.65
N LYS A 112 -22.15 -6.62 25.71
CA LYS A 112 -21.34 -6.96 24.51
C LYS A 112 -20.31 -8.08 24.69
N GLU A 113 -20.61 -9.11 25.48
CA GLU A 113 -19.91 -10.39 25.35
C GLU A 113 -20.50 -11.15 24.16
N THR A 114 -20.19 -10.72 22.94
CA THR A 114 -20.37 -11.59 21.77
C THR A 114 -19.32 -12.68 21.83
N THR A 115 -19.74 -13.94 21.72
CA THR A 115 -18.94 -15.18 21.78
C THR A 115 -17.80 -15.27 20.74
N ASP A 116 -17.67 -14.31 19.84
CA ASP A 116 -16.71 -14.29 18.72
C ASP A 116 -15.41 -13.48 18.96
N GLN A 117 -15.15 -13.00 20.19
CA GLN A 117 -13.90 -12.28 20.47
C GLN A 117 -12.81 -13.17 21.08
N GLU A 118 -11.62 -13.18 20.45
CA GLU A 118 -10.42 -13.85 20.98
C GLU A 118 -10.13 -13.39 22.42
N PRO A 119 -10.04 -14.31 23.41
CA PRO A 119 -9.80 -13.95 24.81
C PRO A 119 -8.46 -13.22 25.01
N PHE A 120 -8.43 -12.18 25.85
CA PHE A 120 -7.19 -11.39 26.06
C PHE A 120 -5.96 -12.22 26.48
N TRP A 121 -6.16 -13.27 27.28
CA TRP A 121 -5.07 -14.11 27.79
C TRP A 121 -4.32 -14.86 26.67
N THR A 122 -4.94 -15.17 25.52
CA THR A 122 -4.26 -15.80 24.39
C THR A 122 -3.32 -14.82 23.69
N GLY A 123 -3.76 -13.55 23.60
CA GLY A 123 -2.96 -12.41 23.19
C GLY A 123 -1.77 -12.21 24.13
N PHE A 124 -1.99 -12.13 25.45
CA PHE A 124 -0.90 -12.03 26.41
C PHE A 124 0.09 -13.22 26.32
N GLY A 125 -0.44 -14.44 26.17
CA GLY A 125 0.33 -15.66 25.99
C GLY A 125 1.18 -15.73 24.73
N GLY A 126 1.06 -14.76 23.80
CA GLY A 126 2.05 -14.59 22.73
C GLY A 126 3.48 -14.38 23.25
N LEU A 127 3.66 -13.86 24.47
CA LEU A 127 4.96 -13.77 25.11
C LEU A 127 5.57 -15.17 25.38
N HIS A 128 4.74 -16.15 25.70
CA HIS A 128 5.18 -17.52 25.95
C HIS A 128 5.58 -18.19 24.64
N ARG A 129 4.84 -17.96 23.55
CA ARG A 129 5.20 -18.40 22.18
C ARG A 129 6.54 -17.80 21.75
N LEU A 130 6.73 -16.50 21.97
CA LEU A 130 7.97 -15.77 21.70
C LEU A 130 9.16 -16.39 22.46
N ALA A 131 8.99 -16.64 23.77
CA ALA A 131 10.02 -17.22 24.62
C ALA A 131 10.35 -18.66 24.23
N ALA A 132 9.35 -19.46 23.83
CA ALA A 132 9.54 -20.81 23.33
C ALA A 132 10.36 -20.82 22.03
N SER A 133 9.99 -20.00 21.04
CA SER A 133 10.77 -19.85 19.79
C SER A 133 12.21 -19.40 20.05
N ALA A 134 12.39 -18.38 20.90
CA ALA A 134 13.71 -17.87 21.26
C ALA A 134 14.58 -18.95 21.94
N ALA A 135 14.02 -19.73 22.85
CA ALA A 135 14.73 -20.81 23.54
C ALA A 135 15.07 -21.98 22.61
N ALA A 136 14.15 -22.36 21.73
CA ALA A 136 14.35 -23.36 20.70
C ALA A 136 15.51 -22.98 19.77
N LEU A 137 15.48 -21.76 19.20
CA LEU A 137 16.54 -21.26 18.33
C LEU A 137 17.88 -21.05 19.06
N ALA A 138 17.85 -20.80 20.37
CA ALA A 138 19.04 -20.73 21.21
C ALA A 138 19.60 -22.11 21.63
N GLY A 139 18.92 -23.21 21.28
CA GLY A 139 19.30 -24.58 21.66
C GLY A 139 19.24 -24.83 23.17
N LEU A 140 18.36 -24.14 23.88
CA LEU A 140 18.19 -24.31 25.33
C LEU A 140 17.24 -25.47 25.64
N PRO A 141 17.47 -26.24 26.72
CA PRO A 141 16.45 -27.11 27.27
C PRO A 141 15.39 -26.27 28.00
N PHE A 142 14.11 -26.46 27.68
CA PHE A 142 13.01 -25.73 28.30
C PHE A 142 11.69 -26.50 28.28
N ARG A 143 10.78 -26.05 29.15
CA ARG A 143 9.37 -26.40 29.15
C ARG A 143 8.57 -25.14 29.45
N ILE A 144 7.52 -24.86 28.68
CA ILE A 144 6.68 -23.67 28.88
C ILE A 144 5.28 -23.91 28.32
N GLU A 145 4.25 -23.50 29.05
CA GLU A 145 2.86 -23.47 28.56
C GLU A 145 2.67 -22.33 27.56
N VAL A 146 2.05 -22.60 26.41
CA VAL A 146 1.70 -21.60 25.39
C VAL A 146 0.21 -21.68 25.05
N PRO A 147 -0.41 -20.56 24.65
CA PRO A 147 -1.81 -20.57 24.21
C PRO A 147 -1.96 -21.26 22.85
N VAL A 148 -3.03 -22.03 22.76
CA VAL A 148 -3.65 -22.52 21.53
C VAL A 148 -4.77 -21.55 21.16
N VAL A 149 -4.78 -21.10 19.91
CA VAL A 149 -5.77 -20.16 19.36
C VAL A 149 -6.40 -20.83 18.15
N ASP A 150 -7.71 -21.03 18.21
CA ASP A 150 -8.49 -21.77 17.20
C ASP A 150 -7.86 -23.12 16.82
N GLY A 151 -7.39 -23.87 17.82
CA GLY A 151 -6.77 -25.19 17.64
C GLY A 151 -5.29 -25.16 17.20
N GLU A 152 -4.66 -23.99 17.14
CA GLU A 152 -3.31 -23.84 16.60
C GLU A 152 -2.33 -23.12 17.52
N VAL A 153 -1.04 -23.43 17.36
CA VAL A 153 0.07 -22.72 18.01
C VAL A 153 1.04 -22.24 16.94
N LEU A 154 1.04 -20.93 16.67
CA LEU A 154 2.06 -20.28 15.85
C LEU A 154 3.29 -19.94 16.70
N LEU A 155 4.45 -20.50 16.35
CA LEU A 155 5.75 -20.20 16.95
C LEU A 155 6.54 -19.28 15.99
N PRO A 156 6.78 -18.00 16.35
CA PRO A 156 7.51 -17.05 15.49
C PRO A 156 8.85 -17.62 15.00
N CYS A 157 9.20 -17.32 13.75
CA CYS A 157 10.38 -17.82 13.02
C CYS A 157 10.49 -19.34 12.81
N LEU A 158 9.56 -20.16 13.33
CA LEU A 158 9.63 -21.63 13.24
C LEU A 158 8.50 -22.20 12.38
N GLY A 159 7.24 -21.96 12.75
CA GLY A 159 6.11 -22.57 12.08
C GLY A 159 4.86 -22.66 12.95
N ARG A 160 3.90 -23.46 12.50
CA ARG A 160 2.59 -23.64 13.12
C ARG A 160 2.37 -25.10 13.49
N ALA A 161 2.01 -25.36 14.75
CA ALA A 161 1.54 -26.65 15.20
C ALA A 161 0.01 -26.67 15.31
N GLU A 162 -0.59 -27.84 15.09
CA GLU A 162 -2.02 -28.15 15.26
C GLU A 162 -2.16 -29.26 16.33
N PRO A 163 -1.96 -28.93 17.62
CA PRO A 163 -2.05 -29.90 18.71
C PRO A 163 -3.50 -30.35 18.94
N THR A 164 -3.67 -31.55 19.47
CA THR A 164 -4.99 -32.06 19.85
C THR A 164 -5.47 -31.41 21.14
N THR A 165 -6.50 -30.58 21.07
CA THR A 165 -7.14 -29.92 22.21
C THR A 165 -8.65 -30.16 22.22
N ALA A 166 -9.26 -30.10 23.41
CA ALA A 166 -10.72 -30.22 23.56
C ALA A 166 -11.47 -28.92 23.24
N GLU A 167 -10.80 -27.77 23.40
CA GLU A 167 -11.33 -26.43 23.17
C GLU A 167 -10.51 -25.71 22.09
N PRO A 168 -11.13 -24.81 21.30
CA PRO A 168 -10.41 -23.98 20.32
C PRO A 168 -9.40 -23.04 20.99
N TYR A 169 -9.68 -22.60 22.22
CA TYR A 169 -8.78 -21.78 23.04
C TYR A 169 -8.32 -22.58 24.26
N ALA A 170 -7.08 -23.07 24.24
CA ALA A 170 -6.52 -23.92 25.29
C ALA A 170 -5.06 -23.54 25.59
N THR A 171 -4.41 -24.27 26.49
CA THR A 171 -2.96 -24.21 26.65
C THR A 171 -2.35 -25.57 26.34
N VAL A 172 -1.10 -25.53 25.88
CA VAL A 172 -0.33 -26.73 25.65
C VAL A 172 1.12 -26.49 26.05
N GLU A 173 1.78 -27.53 26.56
CA GLU A 173 3.19 -27.46 26.90
C GLU A 173 4.06 -27.56 25.63
N VAL A 174 5.01 -26.64 25.50
CA VAL A 174 6.11 -26.73 24.54
C VAL A 174 7.35 -27.20 25.28
N ARG A 175 7.95 -28.29 24.80
CA ARG A 175 9.19 -28.86 25.33
C ARG A 175 10.27 -28.76 24.28
N GLY A 176 11.43 -28.24 24.65
CA GLY A 176 12.61 -28.22 23.80
C GLY A 176 13.82 -28.80 24.53
N GLY A 177 14.68 -29.52 23.81
CA GLY A 177 15.93 -30.06 24.35
C GLY A 177 16.74 -30.83 23.30
N PRO A 178 17.74 -31.62 23.73
CA PRO A 178 18.59 -32.41 22.81
C PRO A 178 17.79 -33.37 21.94
N GLY A 179 16.63 -33.81 22.42
CA GLY A 179 15.72 -34.68 21.70
C GLY A 179 14.73 -33.97 20.80
N GLY A 180 14.93 -32.70 20.42
CA GLY A 180 14.03 -31.95 19.52
C GLY A 180 13.02 -31.05 20.25
N ILE A 181 12.03 -30.56 19.50
CA ILE A 181 10.96 -29.68 20.00
C ILE A 181 9.62 -30.39 19.83
N GLU A 182 8.79 -30.31 20.86
CA GLU A 182 7.43 -30.85 20.89
C GLU A 182 6.46 -29.77 21.34
N VAL A 183 5.34 -29.64 20.64
CA VAL A 183 4.22 -28.73 20.95
C VAL A 183 3.01 -29.62 21.25
N GLY A 184 2.77 -29.90 22.52
CA GLY A 184 1.82 -30.94 22.91
C GLY A 184 2.18 -32.30 22.34
N ASN A 185 1.28 -32.86 21.52
CA ASN A 185 1.48 -34.12 20.81
C ASN A 185 2.14 -33.96 19.43
N VAL A 186 2.44 -32.74 18.99
CA VAL A 186 3.06 -32.48 17.69
C VAL A 186 4.57 -32.40 17.83
N ARG A 187 5.29 -33.25 17.10
CA ARG A 187 6.74 -33.23 17.00
C ARG A 187 7.18 -32.28 15.90
N VAL A 188 8.01 -31.28 16.25
CA VAL A 188 8.64 -30.41 15.26
C VAL A 188 9.77 -31.19 14.57
N PRO A 189 9.84 -31.20 13.22
CA PRO A 189 10.94 -31.83 12.50
C PRO A 189 12.29 -31.18 12.79
N ASP A 190 13.38 -31.92 12.59
CA ASP A 190 14.75 -31.41 12.76
C ASP A 190 15.04 -30.20 11.85
N LEU A 191 14.38 -30.14 10.69
CA LEU A 191 14.29 -28.97 9.83
C LEU A 191 12.90 -28.32 10.00
N PRO A 192 12.75 -27.28 10.84
CA PRO A 192 11.43 -26.72 11.16
C PRO A 192 10.64 -26.21 9.95
N GLU A 193 11.31 -25.85 8.84
CA GLU A 193 10.69 -25.41 7.60
C GLU A 193 9.94 -26.54 6.85
N THR A 194 10.23 -27.80 7.17
CA THR A 194 9.55 -28.96 6.58
C THR A 194 8.18 -29.15 7.23
N SER A 195 7.14 -29.30 6.40
CA SER A 195 5.80 -29.65 6.87
C SER A 195 5.65 -31.16 7.06
N VAL A 196 5.00 -31.56 8.15
CA VAL A 196 4.61 -32.96 8.47
C VAL A 196 3.20 -32.95 9.08
N PRO A 197 2.49 -34.08 9.22
CA PRO A 197 1.17 -34.08 9.84
C PRO A 197 1.16 -33.39 11.22
N GLY A 198 0.28 -32.40 11.40
CA GLY A 198 0.19 -31.58 12.61
C GLY A 198 1.20 -30.43 12.71
N TRP A 199 2.18 -30.31 11.80
CA TRP A 199 3.16 -29.22 11.77
C TRP A 199 3.33 -28.62 10.37
N SER A 200 3.11 -27.31 10.26
CA SER A 200 3.42 -26.54 9.05
C SER A 200 4.65 -25.65 9.29
N GLY A 201 5.73 -25.92 8.57
CA GLY A 201 6.98 -25.16 8.69
C GLY A 201 6.92 -23.79 8.03
N LEU A 202 7.53 -22.79 8.64
CA LEU A 202 7.67 -21.46 8.03
C LEU A 202 8.77 -21.50 6.97
N ARG A 203 8.45 -21.19 5.71
CA ARG A 203 9.36 -21.39 4.57
C ARG A 203 10.17 -20.14 4.25
N ARG A 204 11.43 -20.31 3.83
CA ARG A 204 12.32 -19.21 3.42
C ARG A 204 12.65 -19.24 1.93
N LEU A 205 12.53 -18.09 1.29
CA LEU A 205 13.03 -17.86 -0.05
C LEU A 205 14.46 -17.31 0.04
N ARG A 206 15.36 -17.89 -0.76
CA ARG A 206 16.72 -17.39 -0.95
C ARG A 206 16.93 -17.11 -2.44
N ALA A 207 17.37 -15.90 -2.75
CA ALA A 207 17.80 -15.49 -4.08
C ALA A 207 19.20 -14.89 -4.00
N GLU A 208 20.05 -15.22 -4.98
CA GLU A 208 21.44 -14.75 -5.04
C GLU A 208 21.76 -14.30 -6.46
N CYS A 209 22.34 -13.12 -6.59
CA CYS A 209 22.79 -12.55 -7.87
C CYS A 209 24.00 -11.65 -7.62
N ASP A 210 25.05 -11.79 -8.42
CA ASP A 210 26.28 -10.98 -8.38
C ASP A 210 26.85 -10.77 -6.95
N GLY A 211 26.84 -11.83 -6.14
CA GLY A 211 27.33 -11.84 -4.75
C GLY A 211 26.40 -11.20 -3.71
N ARG A 212 25.22 -10.71 -4.11
CA ARG A 212 24.18 -10.18 -3.21
C ARG A 212 23.10 -11.23 -2.96
N VAL A 213 22.76 -11.41 -1.69
CA VAL A 213 21.77 -12.40 -1.24
C VAL A 213 20.55 -11.69 -0.68
N LEU A 214 19.36 -12.14 -1.09
CA LEU A 214 18.10 -11.88 -0.41
C LEU A 214 17.65 -13.17 0.27
N GLU A 215 17.44 -13.11 1.58
CA GLU A 215 16.82 -14.18 2.35
C GLU A 215 15.58 -13.61 3.04
N VAL A 216 14.41 -14.15 2.70
CA VAL A 216 13.12 -13.60 3.14
C VAL A 216 12.17 -14.74 3.48
N VAL A 217 11.41 -14.58 4.57
CA VAL A 217 10.35 -15.53 4.93
C VAL A 217 9.18 -15.37 3.96
N LEU A 218 8.63 -16.48 3.44
CA LEU A 218 7.33 -16.47 2.78
C LEU A 218 6.27 -16.95 3.77
N ASP A 219 5.57 -16.00 4.38
CA ASP A 219 4.63 -16.23 5.49
C ASP A 219 3.20 -16.43 4.97
N ASP A 220 2.86 -17.68 4.69
CA ASP A 220 1.51 -18.15 4.38
C ASP A 220 0.86 -18.90 5.57
N LEU A 221 1.37 -18.66 6.79
CA LEU A 221 0.87 -19.28 8.03
C LEU A 221 0.17 -18.28 8.94
N GLY A 222 0.78 -17.10 9.09
CA GLY A 222 0.33 -16.00 9.93
C GLY A 222 -0.86 -15.24 9.34
N GLN A 223 -1.46 -14.39 10.17
CA GLN A 223 -2.48 -13.46 9.70
C GLN A 223 -1.77 -12.31 8.95
N PRO A 224 -2.25 -11.90 7.76
CA PRO A 224 -1.67 -10.77 7.04
C PRO A 224 -1.77 -9.49 7.90
N PRO A 225 -0.67 -8.72 8.07
CA PRO A 225 -0.65 -7.50 8.88
C PRO A 225 -1.61 -6.40 8.44
N ALA A 226 -1.95 -6.36 7.15
CA ALA A 226 -2.91 -5.44 6.56
C ALA A 226 -4.29 -6.10 6.57
N GLY A 227 -5.10 -5.81 7.59
CA GLY A 227 -6.41 -6.44 7.80
C GLY A 227 -7.37 -6.31 6.60
N GLY A 228 -8.43 -7.12 6.60
CA GLY A 228 -9.46 -7.14 5.56
C GLY A 228 -9.35 -8.30 4.57
N THR A 229 -8.24 -9.03 4.57
CA THR A 229 -8.12 -10.32 3.91
C THR A 229 -8.21 -11.44 4.95
N GLY A 230 -9.00 -12.47 4.67
CA GLY A 230 -9.01 -13.69 5.48
C GLY A 230 -7.60 -14.32 5.55
N ARG A 231 -7.45 -15.31 6.43
CA ARG A 231 -6.18 -16.05 6.56
C ARG A 231 -5.77 -16.63 5.19
N PRO A 232 -4.49 -16.48 4.77
CA PRO A 232 -4.03 -17.09 3.54
C PRO A 232 -4.14 -18.61 3.65
N ALA A 233 -4.55 -19.25 2.55
CA ALA A 233 -4.41 -20.69 2.42
C ALA A 233 -2.91 -21.02 2.32
N ARG A 234 -2.49 -22.11 2.95
CA ARG A 234 -1.12 -22.61 2.83
C ARG A 234 -0.85 -22.88 1.35
N LEU A 235 0.25 -22.32 0.81
CA LEU A 235 0.59 -22.52 -0.58
C LEU A 235 1.03 -23.97 -0.80
N SER A 236 0.59 -24.56 -1.91
CA SER A 236 1.13 -25.81 -2.43
C SER A 236 2.63 -25.70 -2.74
N ASP A 237 3.31 -26.84 -2.92
CA ASP A 237 4.73 -26.87 -3.29
C ASP A 237 4.97 -26.25 -4.67
N GLU A 238 4.00 -26.35 -5.58
CA GLU A 238 4.06 -25.73 -6.91
C GLU A 238 3.96 -24.20 -6.83
N GLU A 239 2.98 -23.68 -6.08
CA GLU A 239 2.84 -22.23 -5.85
C GLU A 239 4.09 -21.66 -5.17
N TYR A 240 4.62 -22.37 -4.17
CA TYR A 240 5.87 -22.02 -3.50
C TYR A 240 7.06 -21.97 -4.47
N ALA A 241 7.21 -22.98 -5.32
CA ALA A 241 8.24 -23.00 -6.35
C ALA A 241 8.06 -21.83 -7.35
N GLY A 242 6.83 -21.47 -7.66
CA GLY A 242 6.50 -20.29 -8.47
C GLY A 242 6.93 -18.98 -7.81
N TRP A 243 6.66 -18.80 -6.51
CA TRP A 243 7.16 -17.65 -5.75
C TRP A 243 8.69 -17.58 -5.75
N ARG A 244 9.37 -18.71 -5.55
CA ARG A 244 10.84 -18.77 -5.57
C ARG A 244 11.42 -18.32 -6.92
N ARG A 245 10.84 -18.77 -8.03
CA ARG A 245 11.28 -18.34 -9.37
C ARG A 245 11.09 -16.83 -9.59
N ARG A 246 9.89 -16.31 -9.28
CA ARG A 246 9.56 -14.89 -9.48
C ARG A 246 10.40 -13.96 -8.61
N VAL A 247 10.59 -14.30 -7.33
CA VAL A 247 11.46 -13.54 -6.42
C VAL A 247 12.91 -13.58 -6.91
N GLY A 248 13.39 -14.72 -7.42
CA GLY A 248 14.72 -14.82 -8.02
C GLY A 248 14.91 -13.92 -9.25
N ALA A 249 13.91 -13.88 -10.15
CA ALA A 249 13.92 -13.02 -11.32
C ALA A 249 13.88 -11.53 -10.94
N ALA A 250 12.97 -11.13 -10.04
CA ALA A 250 12.89 -9.77 -9.53
C ALA A 250 14.18 -9.35 -8.80
N TRP A 251 14.79 -10.25 -8.03
CA TRP A 251 16.07 -10.00 -7.36
C TRP A 251 17.20 -9.73 -8.34
N THR A 252 17.23 -10.46 -9.46
CA THR A 252 18.22 -10.23 -10.53
C THR A 252 18.07 -8.83 -11.12
N THR A 253 16.86 -8.39 -11.42
CA THR A 253 16.57 -7.01 -11.88
C THR A 253 17.01 -5.97 -10.86
N LEU A 254 16.69 -6.18 -9.58
CA LEU A 254 17.06 -5.26 -8.51
C LEU A 254 18.58 -5.15 -8.34
N VAL A 255 19.31 -6.27 -8.33
CA VAL A 255 20.77 -6.26 -8.13
C VAL A 255 21.50 -5.56 -9.27
N ARG A 256 21.07 -5.79 -10.52
CA ARG A 256 21.73 -5.25 -11.71
C ARG A 256 21.39 -3.80 -11.98
N ASP A 257 20.12 -3.42 -11.81
CA ASP A 257 19.61 -2.13 -12.28
C ASP A 257 19.31 -1.17 -11.12
N HIS A 258 19.12 -1.68 -9.91
CA HIS A 258 18.75 -0.91 -8.71
C HIS A 258 19.57 -1.32 -7.47
N PRO A 259 20.92 -1.28 -7.54
CA PRO A 259 21.79 -1.88 -6.52
C PRO A 259 21.62 -1.30 -5.11
N GLU A 260 21.24 -0.02 -4.98
CA GLU A 260 20.94 0.62 -3.70
C GLU A 260 19.67 0.06 -3.06
N SER A 261 18.58 -0.06 -3.83
CA SER A 261 17.35 -0.71 -3.37
C SER A 261 17.57 -2.19 -3.08
N ALA A 262 18.37 -2.90 -3.88
CA ALA A 262 18.75 -4.28 -3.59
C ALA A 262 19.49 -4.37 -2.24
N ALA A 263 20.48 -3.52 -1.98
CA ALA A 263 21.19 -3.50 -0.71
C ALA A 263 20.25 -3.21 0.47
N ALA A 264 19.33 -2.25 0.32
CA ALA A 264 18.36 -1.91 1.36
C ALA A 264 17.36 -3.05 1.64
N LEU A 265 16.85 -3.70 0.59
CA LEU A 265 15.96 -4.86 0.71
C LEU A 265 16.68 -6.05 1.36
N SER A 266 17.92 -6.35 0.96
CA SER A 266 18.74 -7.39 1.61
C SER A 266 18.93 -7.11 3.11
N ALA A 267 19.08 -5.83 3.49
CA ALA A 267 19.27 -5.44 4.87
C ALA A 267 18.00 -5.54 5.73
N GLY A 268 16.79 -5.39 5.18
CA GLY A 268 15.58 -5.22 5.99
C GLY A 268 14.25 -5.76 5.48
N LEU A 269 14.19 -6.39 4.31
CA LEU A 269 13.01 -7.14 3.88
C LEU A 269 13.02 -8.50 4.61
N LEU A 270 12.17 -8.64 5.62
CA LEU A 270 12.15 -9.79 6.53
C LEU A 270 11.13 -10.85 6.10
N SER A 271 9.97 -10.44 5.57
CA SER A 271 8.95 -11.36 5.11
C SER A 271 8.10 -10.86 3.95
N LEU A 272 7.56 -11.81 3.20
CA LEU A 272 6.51 -11.65 2.20
C LEU A 272 5.28 -12.42 2.67
N ALA A 273 4.12 -11.78 2.74
CA ALA A 273 2.84 -12.45 2.99
C ALA A 273 2.09 -12.58 1.66
N PRO A 274 2.02 -13.78 1.06
CA PRO A 274 1.44 -13.96 -0.25
C PRO A 274 -0.09 -13.92 -0.18
N LEU A 275 -0.68 -13.24 -1.16
CA LEU A 275 -2.12 -13.27 -1.42
C LEU A 275 -2.39 -13.94 -2.77
N ALA A 276 -3.61 -14.46 -2.92
CA ALA A 276 -4.09 -14.96 -4.20
C ALA A 276 -4.01 -13.88 -5.28
N HIS A 277 -3.87 -14.33 -6.53
CA HIS A 277 -3.88 -13.46 -7.69
C HIS A 277 -5.15 -12.59 -7.75
N ARG A 278 -5.02 -11.39 -8.34
CA ARG A 278 -6.09 -10.39 -8.46
C ARG A 278 -6.28 -9.99 -9.92
N GLU A 279 -7.08 -8.97 -10.17
CA GLU A 279 -7.32 -8.47 -11.53
C GLU A 279 -5.99 -8.12 -12.22
N ARG A 280 -5.84 -8.53 -13.49
CA ARG A 280 -4.66 -8.22 -14.33
C ARG A 280 -4.41 -6.71 -14.33
N LEU A 281 -3.14 -6.30 -14.22
CA LEU A 281 -2.69 -4.89 -14.14
C LEU A 281 -3.16 -4.10 -12.89
N ARG A 282 -3.81 -4.75 -11.92
CA ARG A 282 -4.17 -4.19 -10.61
C ARG A 282 -3.67 -5.09 -9.49
N PRO A 283 -2.33 -5.25 -9.32
CA PRO A 283 -1.80 -5.99 -8.19
C PRO A 283 -2.28 -5.36 -6.89
N HIS A 284 -2.53 -6.21 -5.89
CA HIS A 284 -2.82 -5.74 -4.55
C HIS A 284 -1.58 -5.92 -3.69
N SER A 285 -1.10 -4.83 -3.11
CA SER A 285 -0.04 -4.85 -2.13
C SER A 285 -0.38 -3.94 -0.95
N ALA A 286 0.24 -4.22 0.20
CA ALA A 286 0.06 -3.44 1.40
C ALA A 286 1.25 -3.59 2.36
N THR A 287 1.50 -2.51 3.10
CA THR A 287 2.45 -2.46 4.21
C THR A 287 1.75 -2.04 5.48
N SER A 288 2.12 -2.66 6.60
CA SER A 288 1.65 -2.27 7.94
C SER A 288 2.77 -1.62 8.73
N SER A 289 2.47 -0.52 9.41
CA SER A 289 3.44 0.11 10.31
C SER A 289 3.85 -0.85 11.43
N ASP A 290 2.98 -1.75 11.87
CA ASP A 290 3.26 -2.74 12.92
C ASP A 290 4.12 -3.92 12.47
N ALA A 291 4.45 -4.02 11.18
CA ALA A 291 5.14 -5.16 10.58
C ALA A 291 6.32 -4.67 9.71
N PHE A 292 7.27 -3.95 10.31
CA PHE A 292 8.43 -3.41 9.59
C PHE A 292 9.15 -4.52 8.81
N GLY A 293 9.40 -4.28 7.51
CA GLY A 293 10.08 -5.25 6.66
C GLY A 293 9.18 -6.39 6.18
N CYS A 294 7.86 -6.31 6.39
CA CYS A 294 6.88 -7.23 5.80
C CYS A 294 6.15 -6.56 4.64
N VAL A 295 6.09 -7.27 3.51
CA VAL A 295 5.29 -6.87 2.35
C VAL A 295 4.16 -7.88 2.16
N VAL A 296 2.92 -7.39 2.14
CA VAL A 296 1.76 -8.19 1.72
C VAL A 296 1.53 -7.94 0.25
N LEU A 297 1.42 -8.98 -0.57
CA LEU A 297 1.26 -8.80 -2.02
C LEU A 297 0.57 -9.98 -2.70
N SER A 298 -0.27 -9.70 -3.69
CA SER A 298 -0.85 -10.70 -4.59
C SER A 298 0.22 -11.33 -5.48
N ALA A 299 0.07 -12.61 -5.80
CA ALA A 299 0.92 -13.26 -6.78
C ALA A 299 0.90 -12.51 -8.14
N PRO A 300 2.08 -12.20 -8.74
CA PRO A 300 2.16 -11.57 -10.06
C PRO A 300 1.46 -12.42 -11.14
N HIS A 301 0.97 -11.77 -12.20
CA HIS A 301 0.29 -12.46 -13.30
C HIS A 301 1.24 -13.45 -14.00
N PRO A 302 0.81 -14.68 -14.35
CA PRO A 302 1.71 -15.72 -14.87
C PRO A 302 2.07 -15.59 -16.36
N ASP A 303 1.51 -14.64 -17.10
CA ASP A 303 1.51 -14.67 -18.59
C ASP A 303 2.85 -14.27 -19.20
N ASP A 304 3.65 -13.48 -18.49
CA ASP A 304 4.95 -12.97 -18.94
C ASP A 304 5.89 -12.90 -17.74
N GLU A 305 6.95 -13.73 -17.76
CA GLU A 305 7.87 -13.85 -16.62
C GLU A 305 8.73 -12.59 -16.41
N ASP A 306 9.13 -11.90 -17.48
CA ASP A 306 9.95 -10.69 -17.39
C ASP A 306 9.12 -9.51 -16.91
N ALA A 307 7.89 -9.36 -17.44
CA ALA A 307 6.95 -8.36 -16.95
C ALA A 307 6.57 -8.62 -15.48
N ALA A 308 6.34 -9.87 -15.10
CA ALA A 308 6.08 -10.26 -13.72
C ALA A 308 7.27 -9.98 -12.79
N ALA A 309 8.50 -10.15 -13.27
CA ALA A 309 9.71 -9.82 -12.51
C ALA A 309 9.84 -8.31 -12.28
N ALA A 310 9.59 -7.48 -13.30
CA ALA A 310 9.58 -6.02 -13.17
C ALA A 310 8.45 -5.53 -12.25
N GLU A 311 7.24 -6.08 -12.38
CA GLU A 311 6.10 -5.79 -11.52
C GLU A 311 6.40 -6.12 -10.05
N LEU A 312 6.97 -7.30 -9.79
CA LEU A 312 7.35 -7.70 -8.44
C LEU A 312 8.48 -6.79 -7.90
N ALA A 313 9.51 -6.49 -8.70
CA ALA A 313 10.61 -5.63 -8.28
C ALA A 313 10.15 -4.23 -7.86
N VAL A 314 9.31 -3.58 -8.68
CA VAL A 314 8.78 -2.24 -8.35
C VAL A 314 7.81 -2.27 -7.16
N THR A 315 7.03 -3.36 -7.01
CA THR A 315 6.14 -3.56 -5.86
C THR A 315 6.95 -3.71 -4.57
N LEU A 316 8.05 -4.48 -4.59
CA LEU A 316 8.94 -4.61 -3.43
C LEU A 316 9.56 -3.26 -3.04
N ILE A 317 10.02 -2.46 -4.01
CA ILE A 317 10.52 -1.10 -3.74
C ILE A 317 9.41 -0.26 -3.11
N HIS A 318 8.21 -0.22 -3.71
CA HIS A 318 7.10 0.58 -3.22
C HIS A 318 6.76 0.28 -1.76
N GLU A 319 6.52 -0.99 -1.45
CA GLU A 319 6.08 -1.42 -0.13
C GLU A 319 7.20 -1.34 0.90
N PHE A 320 8.44 -1.67 0.50
CA PHE A 320 9.57 -1.52 1.40
C PHE A 320 9.83 -0.05 1.75
N ARG A 321 9.62 0.88 0.82
CA ARG A 321 9.69 2.32 1.10
C ARG A 321 8.62 2.76 2.10
N HIS A 322 7.43 2.19 2.07
CA HIS A 322 6.46 2.39 3.16
C HIS A 322 6.99 1.86 4.50
N SER A 323 7.66 0.70 4.53
CA SER A 323 8.29 0.19 5.76
C SER A 323 9.36 1.15 6.29
N VAL A 324 10.25 1.64 5.42
CA VAL A 324 11.29 2.63 5.77
C VAL A 324 10.67 3.90 6.34
N LEU A 325 9.66 4.48 5.67
CA LEU A 325 9.02 5.70 6.16
C LEU A 325 8.32 5.49 7.51
N ASN A 326 7.64 4.37 7.69
CA ASN A 326 7.04 4.01 8.98
C ASN A 326 8.09 3.95 10.09
N GLY A 327 9.29 3.43 9.79
CA GLY A 327 10.45 3.46 10.69
C GLY A 327 10.91 4.88 11.00
N LEU A 328 11.11 5.72 9.97
CA LEU A 328 11.55 7.11 10.12
C LEU A 328 10.56 7.94 10.94
N MET A 329 9.25 7.75 10.72
CA MET A 329 8.18 8.43 11.46
C MET A 329 8.17 8.10 12.95
N ARG A 330 8.76 6.97 13.37
CA ARG A 330 8.95 6.63 14.79
C ARG A 330 10.08 7.41 15.43
N LEU A 331 11.04 7.87 14.64
CA LEU A 331 12.18 8.67 15.11
C LEU A 331 11.85 10.16 15.12
N ALA A 332 11.07 10.63 14.15
CA ALA A 332 10.63 12.03 14.08
C ALA A 332 9.24 12.13 13.39
N PRO A 333 8.27 12.84 13.98
CA PRO A 333 6.98 13.08 13.32
C PRO A 333 7.19 13.96 12.08
N LEU A 334 6.46 13.69 11.00
CA LEU A 334 6.53 14.47 9.75
C LEU A 334 5.50 15.60 9.68
N HIS A 335 4.42 15.49 10.46
CA HIS A 335 3.40 16.53 10.60
C HIS A 335 3.01 16.67 12.08
N ASP A 336 2.45 17.82 12.45
CA ASP A 336 2.00 18.12 13.82
C ASP A 336 0.61 17.58 14.15
N GLY A 337 -0.17 17.22 13.13
CA GLY A 337 -1.51 16.66 13.28
C GLY A 337 -2.62 17.71 13.33
N THR A 338 -2.31 19.00 13.10
CA THR A 338 -3.33 20.05 13.05
C THR A 338 -4.05 20.14 11.71
N ASP A 339 -3.51 19.48 10.67
CA ASP A 339 -4.09 19.44 9.33
C ASP A 339 -5.09 18.29 9.21
N GLU A 340 -6.38 18.62 9.32
CA GLU A 340 -7.51 17.71 9.10
C GLU A 340 -7.98 17.68 7.64
N GLY A 341 -7.24 18.32 6.74
CA GLY A 341 -7.57 18.43 5.32
C GLY A 341 -7.53 17.08 4.59
N LEU A 342 -8.37 16.96 3.57
CA LEU A 342 -8.37 15.85 2.62
C LEU A 342 -7.85 16.33 1.26
N TYR A 343 -6.99 15.52 0.67
CA TYR A 343 -6.23 15.89 -0.51
C TYR A 343 -6.34 14.82 -1.60
N HIS A 344 -6.11 15.24 -2.84
CA HIS A 344 -6.00 14.34 -3.98
C HIS A 344 -4.70 13.53 -3.89
N ALA A 345 -4.81 12.20 -3.94
CA ALA A 345 -3.69 11.28 -4.09
C ALA A 345 -3.84 10.58 -5.45
N PRO A 346 -2.94 10.77 -6.43
CA PRO A 346 -3.12 10.27 -7.80
C PRO A 346 -3.10 8.75 -7.99
N TRP A 347 -2.77 8.01 -6.93
CA TRP A 347 -2.70 6.54 -6.88
C TRP A 347 -3.86 5.92 -6.10
N ARG A 348 -4.85 6.73 -5.68
CA ARG A 348 -6.06 6.26 -4.99
C ARG A 348 -7.29 7.00 -5.50
N ASP A 349 -8.41 6.32 -5.45
CA ASP A 349 -9.69 6.93 -5.78
C ASP A 349 -10.20 7.81 -4.61
N ASP A 350 -9.99 7.41 -3.35
CA ASP A 350 -10.45 8.18 -2.17
C ASP A 350 -9.53 9.37 -1.81
N PRO A 351 -10.10 10.49 -1.32
CA PRO A 351 -9.33 11.56 -0.69
C PRO A 351 -8.50 11.08 0.49
N ARG A 352 -7.29 11.64 0.65
CA ARG A 352 -6.34 11.20 1.68
C ARG A 352 -5.97 12.32 2.66
N PRO A 353 -5.78 12.00 3.95
CA PRO A 353 -5.22 12.95 4.91
C PRO A 353 -3.75 13.25 4.57
N LEU A 354 -3.20 14.34 5.13
CA LEU A 354 -1.82 14.78 4.91
C LEU A 354 -0.79 13.65 5.07
N VAL A 355 -0.94 12.84 6.13
CA VAL A 355 -0.05 11.70 6.38
C VAL A 355 -0.07 10.66 5.25
N GLY A 356 -1.23 10.46 4.61
CA GLY A 356 -1.37 9.55 3.48
C GLY A 356 -0.68 10.08 2.22
N LEU A 357 -0.68 11.40 2.02
CA LEU A 357 0.06 12.04 0.92
C LEU A 357 1.57 11.91 1.11
N LEU A 358 2.07 12.15 2.32
CA LEU A 358 3.49 12.00 2.64
C LEU A 358 3.97 10.56 2.39
N HIS A 359 3.19 9.56 2.80
CA HIS A 359 3.49 8.15 2.53
C HIS A 359 3.57 7.86 1.04
N GLY A 360 2.56 8.28 0.28
CA GLY A 360 2.54 8.02 -1.15
C GLY A 360 3.63 8.77 -1.90
N ALA A 361 3.89 10.04 -1.59
CA ALA A 361 4.97 10.81 -2.20
C ALA A 361 6.34 10.14 -2.01
N TYR A 362 6.61 9.64 -0.80
CA TYR A 362 7.86 8.93 -0.50
C TYR A 362 8.00 7.61 -1.28
N ALA A 363 6.95 6.78 -1.34
CA ALA A 363 6.97 5.52 -2.06
C ALA A 363 7.03 5.71 -3.58
N PHE A 364 6.19 6.59 -4.13
CA PHE A 364 6.13 6.85 -5.57
C PHE A 364 7.34 7.61 -6.12
N ALA A 365 8.11 8.30 -5.29
CA ALA A 365 9.44 8.79 -5.69
C ALA A 365 10.35 7.61 -6.10
N GLY A 366 10.39 6.53 -5.30
CA GLY A 366 11.15 5.32 -5.62
C GLY A 366 10.58 4.56 -6.84
N VAL A 367 9.26 4.47 -6.97
CA VAL A 367 8.61 3.92 -8.17
C VAL A 367 9.00 4.71 -9.42
N THR A 368 9.02 6.04 -9.33
CA THR A 368 9.42 6.91 -10.45
C THR A 368 10.89 6.69 -10.81
N ALA A 369 11.78 6.57 -9.82
CA ALA A 369 13.20 6.27 -10.03
C ALA A 369 13.43 4.89 -10.68
N PHE A 370 12.62 3.88 -10.27
CA PHE A 370 12.63 2.56 -10.88
C PHE A 370 12.37 2.64 -12.39
N TRP A 371 11.23 3.22 -12.77
CA TRP A 371 10.84 3.33 -14.18
C TRP A 371 11.75 4.28 -14.98
N ARG A 372 12.35 5.29 -14.35
CA ARG A 372 13.36 6.15 -14.97
C ARG A 372 14.56 5.36 -15.46
N THR A 373 14.96 4.32 -14.74
CA THR A 373 16.07 3.43 -15.11
C THR A 373 15.60 2.42 -16.14
N ARG A 374 14.48 1.72 -15.87
CA ARG A 374 13.95 0.66 -16.74
C ARG A 374 13.66 1.15 -18.16
N ARG A 375 13.18 2.38 -18.35
CA ARG A 375 12.93 2.94 -19.69
C ARG A 375 14.17 3.10 -20.56
N LEU A 376 15.37 2.98 -19.99
CA LEU A 376 16.64 3.04 -20.71
C LEU A 376 17.22 1.64 -21.00
N LEU A 377 16.68 0.61 -20.35
CA LEU A 377 17.16 -0.77 -20.42
C LEU A 377 16.17 -1.68 -21.16
N ASP A 378 14.87 -1.39 -21.04
CA ASP A 378 13.81 -2.20 -21.61
C ASP A 378 13.52 -1.84 -23.05
N GLU A 379 13.30 -2.88 -23.86
CA GLU A 379 12.99 -2.77 -25.28
C GLU A 379 11.56 -3.24 -25.56
N GLY A 380 11.08 -2.97 -26.79
CA GLY A 380 9.78 -3.45 -27.25
C GLY A 380 8.59 -2.99 -26.38
N PRO A 381 7.58 -3.85 -26.16
CA PRO A 381 6.42 -3.53 -25.31
C PRO A 381 6.79 -3.15 -23.88
N ALA A 382 7.80 -3.80 -23.28
CA ALA A 382 8.28 -3.49 -21.94
C ALA A 382 8.91 -2.10 -21.86
N GLY A 383 9.72 -1.72 -22.87
CA GLY A 383 10.28 -0.37 -22.98
C GLY A 383 9.22 0.71 -23.12
N GLN A 384 8.17 0.45 -23.92
CA GLN A 384 7.03 1.35 -24.05
C GLN A 384 6.26 1.52 -22.74
N LEU A 385 6.03 0.42 -22.01
CA LEU A 385 5.43 0.46 -20.67
C LEU A 385 6.30 1.28 -19.71
N ALA A 386 7.61 1.03 -19.67
CA ALA A 386 8.53 1.74 -18.78
C ALA A 386 8.56 3.26 -19.06
N HIS A 387 8.51 3.67 -20.33
CA HIS A 387 8.35 5.07 -20.71
C HIS A 387 7.03 5.67 -20.22
N PHE A 388 5.93 4.93 -20.34
CA PHE A 388 4.61 5.35 -19.88
C PHE A 388 4.57 5.49 -18.35
N GLU A 389 5.04 4.49 -17.60
CA GLU A 389 5.05 4.50 -16.14
C GLU A 389 5.95 5.63 -15.61
N PHE A 390 7.14 5.83 -16.19
CA PHE A 390 7.99 6.97 -15.81
C PHE A 390 7.27 8.31 -16.04
N ALA A 391 6.62 8.49 -17.20
CA ALA A 391 5.90 9.72 -17.52
C ALA A 391 4.71 9.98 -16.59
N LEU A 392 3.98 8.92 -16.22
CA LEU A 392 2.84 8.98 -15.32
C LEU A 392 3.29 9.34 -13.91
N TRP A 393 4.20 8.55 -13.33
CA TRP A 393 4.59 8.69 -11.94
C TRP A 393 5.40 9.95 -11.67
N ARG A 394 6.26 10.40 -12.60
CA ARG A 394 6.97 11.68 -12.42
C ARG A 394 6.01 12.87 -12.33
N ARG A 395 4.93 12.84 -13.12
CA ARG A 395 3.92 13.91 -13.14
C ARG A 395 3.08 13.87 -11.87
N GLN A 396 2.58 12.68 -11.52
CA GLN A 396 1.71 12.50 -10.36
C GLN A 396 2.44 12.75 -9.03
N THR A 397 3.65 12.22 -8.86
CA THR A 397 4.46 12.45 -7.66
C THR A 397 4.80 13.93 -7.50
N ARG A 398 5.17 14.61 -8.59
CA ARG A 398 5.42 16.06 -8.56
C ARG A 398 4.18 16.86 -8.14
N ALA A 399 3.01 16.55 -8.68
CA ALA A 399 1.78 17.23 -8.31
C ALA A 399 1.45 17.10 -6.80
N VAL A 400 1.78 15.96 -6.19
CA VAL A 400 1.62 15.76 -4.75
C VAL A 400 2.68 16.55 -3.96
N LEU A 401 3.93 16.55 -4.41
CA LEU A 401 4.99 17.36 -3.78
C LEU A 401 4.67 18.86 -3.84
N ASP A 402 4.14 19.35 -4.96
CA ASP A 402 3.66 20.73 -5.11
C ASP A 402 2.51 21.04 -4.13
N THR A 403 1.61 20.07 -3.91
CA THR A 403 0.52 20.20 -2.93
C THR A 403 1.03 20.23 -1.49
N LEU A 404 2.11 19.51 -1.20
CA LEU A 404 2.75 19.42 0.12
C LEU A 404 3.68 20.60 0.42
N SER A 405 4.26 21.22 -0.61
CA SER A 405 5.24 22.29 -0.47
C SER A 405 4.65 23.49 0.30
N GLY A 406 5.43 24.03 1.25
CA GLY A 406 5.04 25.18 2.06
C GLY A 406 3.87 24.96 3.03
N ARG A 407 3.39 23.72 3.22
CA ARG A 407 2.27 23.42 4.13
C ARG A 407 2.65 23.72 5.59
N PRO A 408 1.81 24.47 6.34
CA PRO A 408 2.11 24.85 7.71
C PRO A 408 2.15 23.67 8.69
N GLY A 409 1.36 22.62 8.44
CA GLY A 409 1.30 21.42 9.31
C GLY A 409 2.51 20.48 9.20
N LEU A 410 3.51 20.79 8.35
CA LEU A 410 4.73 19.98 8.26
C LEU A 410 5.70 20.32 9.40
N THR A 411 6.32 19.31 9.97
CA THR A 411 7.45 19.49 10.90
C THR A 411 8.74 19.78 10.14
N ALA A 412 9.85 19.98 10.85
CA ALA A 412 11.17 20.08 10.22
C ALA A 412 11.55 18.81 9.44
N ALA A 413 11.17 17.61 9.92
CA ALA A 413 11.41 16.36 9.21
C ALA A 413 10.48 16.21 7.99
N GLY A 414 9.22 16.64 8.10
CA GLY A 414 8.30 16.67 6.96
C GLY A 414 8.76 17.59 5.84
N ARG A 415 9.25 18.80 6.17
CA ARG A 415 9.86 19.70 5.19
C ARG A 415 11.08 19.10 4.53
N LEU A 416 11.97 18.47 5.32
CA LEU A 416 13.15 17.80 4.77
C LEU A 416 12.80 16.72 3.74
N LEU A 417 11.76 15.91 4.00
CA LEU A 417 11.25 14.94 3.03
C LEU A 417 10.78 15.65 1.75
N VAL A 418 9.89 16.63 1.89
CA VAL A 418 9.25 17.28 0.74
C VAL A 418 10.27 18.04 -0.10
N ASP A 419 11.15 18.80 0.53
CA ASP A 419 12.17 19.62 -0.13
C ASP A 419 13.21 18.72 -0.82
N GLY A 420 13.66 17.66 -0.14
CA GLY A 420 14.62 16.70 -0.70
C GLY A 420 14.08 15.99 -1.94
N LEU A 421 12.88 15.43 -1.86
CA LEU A 421 12.24 14.76 -3.00
C LEU A 421 11.92 15.75 -4.13
N THR A 422 11.50 16.98 -3.81
CA THR A 422 11.26 18.02 -4.81
C THR A 422 12.54 18.40 -5.56
N ALA A 423 13.65 18.52 -4.84
CA ALA A 423 14.95 18.81 -5.44
C ALA A 423 15.43 17.65 -6.34
N GLU A 424 15.32 16.40 -5.87
CA GLU A 424 15.77 15.22 -6.62
C GLU A 424 14.95 14.99 -7.89
N LEU A 425 13.62 15.10 -7.80
CA LEU A 425 12.72 14.92 -8.94
C LEU A 425 12.66 16.14 -9.87
N GLY A 426 13.14 17.30 -9.42
CA GLY A 426 13.05 18.58 -10.12
C GLY A 426 13.52 18.56 -11.59
N PRO A 427 14.64 17.90 -11.94
CA PRO A 427 15.12 17.82 -13.32
C PRO A 427 14.33 16.86 -14.23
N TRP A 428 13.65 15.85 -13.68
CA TRP A 428 13.09 14.73 -14.44
C TRP A 428 11.97 15.09 -15.44
N PRO A 429 11.16 16.16 -15.24
CA PRO A 429 10.20 16.61 -16.23
C PRO A 429 10.83 17.06 -17.55
N ALA A 430 12.09 17.49 -17.56
CA ALA A 430 12.79 17.89 -18.79
C ALA A 430 13.23 16.67 -19.63
N GLU A 431 13.20 15.47 -19.07
CA GLU A 431 13.61 14.26 -19.78
C GLU A 431 12.55 13.86 -20.82
N ALA A 432 12.94 13.74 -22.08
CA ALA A 432 12.02 13.37 -23.14
C ALA A 432 11.43 11.96 -22.93
N VAL A 433 10.17 11.79 -23.33
CA VAL A 433 9.46 10.51 -23.37
C VAL A 433 8.86 10.39 -24.78
N PRO A 434 9.09 9.27 -25.49
CA PRO A 434 8.57 9.09 -26.84
C PRO A 434 7.05 8.88 -26.86
N GLU A 435 6.44 9.17 -28.00
CA GLU A 435 5.06 8.79 -28.27
C GLU A 435 4.95 7.28 -28.59
N PRO A 436 3.83 6.62 -28.28
CA PRO A 436 2.59 7.16 -27.70
C PRO A 436 2.59 7.27 -26.16
N ALA A 437 3.69 6.88 -25.49
CA ALA A 437 3.74 6.77 -24.04
C ALA A 437 3.52 8.12 -23.33
N ALA A 438 4.10 9.21 -23.87
CA ALA A 438 3.93 10.55 -23.33
C ALA A 438 2.47 11.02 -23.32
N THR A 439 1.77 10.91 -24.46
CA THR A 439 0.36 11.30 -24.57
C THR A 439 -0.55 10.43 -23.68
N LEU A 440 -0.32 9.10 -23.66
CA LEU A 440 -1.12 8.20 -22.83
C LEU A 440 -0.95 8.46 -21.33
N ALA A 441 0.27 8.77 -20.88
CA ALA A 441 0.53 9.12 -19.49
C ALA A 441 -0.13 10.44 -19.10
N ASP A 442 -0.14 11.44 -19.99
CA ASP A 442 -0.85 12.71 -19.77
C ASP A 442 -2.37 12.50 -19.68
N PHE A 443 -2.95 11.69 -20.59
CA PHE A 443 -4.35 11.34 -20.54
C PHE A 443 -4.72 10.65 -19.22
N ALA A 444 -3.94 9.64 -18.80
CA ALA A 444 -4.17 8.93 -17.54
C ALA A 444 -4.11 9.87 -16.33
N ALA A 445 -3.07 10.72 -16.23
CA ALA A 445 -2.89 11.62 -15.10
C ALA A 445 -3.99 12.70 -15.02
N VAL A 446 -4.32 13.33 -16.14
CA VAL A 446 -5.34 14.38 -16.20
C VAL A 446 -6.72 13.78 -15.98
N HIS A 447 -7.05 12.67 -16.63
CA HIS A 447 -8.33 12.00 -16.45
C HIS A 447 -8.57 11.63 -14.99
N HIS A 448 -7.58 11.03 -14.33
CA HIS A 448 -7.70 10.64 -12.93
C HIS A 448 -7.97 11.87 -12.04
N ARG A 449 -7.16 12.94 -12.16
CA ARG A 449 -7.34 14.17 -11.36
C ARG A 449 -8.71 14.81 -11.60
N THR A 450 -9.11 14.94 -12.87
CA THR A 450 -10.39 15.57 -13.24
C THR A 450 -11.57 14.71 -12.75
N SER A 451 -11.53 13.39 -12.94
CA SER A 451 -12.57 12.49 -12.43
C SER A 451 -12.65 12.51 -10.90
N TRP A 452 -11.50 12.50 -10.22
CA TRP A 452 -11.43 12.62 -8.75
C TRP A 452 -12.09 13.92 -8.27
N ARG A 453 -11.81 15.04 -8.92
CA ARG A 453 -12.44 16.32 -8.56
C ARG A 453 -13.95 16.29 -8.77
N ALA A 454 -14.40 15.72 -9.89
CA ALA A 454 -15.81 15.58 -10.21
C ALA A 454 -16.59 14.79 -9.14
N HIS A 455 -15.95 13.80 -8.51
CA HIS A 455 -16.54 13.03 -7.42
C HIS A 455 -16.44 13.74 -6.05
N HIS A 456 -15.25 14.21 -5.69
CA HIS A 456 -14.94 14.53 -4.29
C HIS A 456 -14.98 16.01 -3.94
N VAL A 457 -14.95 16.91 -4.92
CA VAL A 457 -14.97 18.35 -4.65
C VAL A 457 -16.42 18.83 -4.65
N ARG A 458 -16.82 19.49 -3.57
CA ARG A 458 -18.16 20.09 -3.49
C ARG A 458 -18.29 21.18 -4.57
N PRO A 459 -19.36 21.13 -5.41
CA PRO A 459 -19.58 22.16 -6.42
C PRO A 459 -19.88 23.52 -5.80
N ALA A 460 -19.87 24.55 -6.63
CA ALA A 460 -20.20 25.91 -6.22
C ALA A 460 -21.61 26.00 -5.58
N PRO A 461 -21.88 27.02 -4.74
CA PRO A 461 -23.21 27.22 -4.15
C PRO A 461 -24.32 27.31 -5.22
N PRO A 462 -25.55 26.88 -4.93
CA PRO A 462 -26.66 26.91 -5.89
C PRO A 462 -26.90 28.28 -6.53
N SER A 463 -26.70 29.37 -5.79
CA SER A 463 -26.83 30.74 -6.32
C SER A 463 -25.82 31.05 -7.43
N VAL A 464 -24.59 30.55 -7.32
CA VAL A 464 -23.54 30.72 -8.35
C VAL A 464 -23.87 29.87 -9.58
N LEU A 465 -24.35 28.64 -9.36
CA LEU A 465 -24.76 27.74 -10.45
C LEU A 465 -25.95 28.30 -11.24
N ALA A 466 -26.97 28.83 -10.56
CA ALA A 466 -28.13 29.44 -11.20
C ALA A 466 -27.74 30.69 -12.02
N ALA A 467 -26.86 31.53 -11.49
CA ALA A 467 -26.34 32.70 -12.22
C ALA A 467 -25.53 32.28 -13.46
N ALA A 468 -24.66 31.28 -13.32
CA ALA A 468 -23.91 30.72 -14.43
C ALA A 468 -24.82 30.10 -15.50
N ALA A 469 -25.86 29.36 -15.08
CA ALA A 469 -26.84 28.76 -15.99
C ALA A 469 -27.62 29.82 -16.78
N ALA A 470 -28.08 30.88 -16.12
CA ALA A 470 -28.73 32.01 -16.78
C ALA A 470 -27.82 32.69 -17.82
N SER A 471 -26.54 32.86 -17.50
CA SER A 471 -25.55 33.40 -18.43
C SER A 471 -25.37 32.50 -19.66
N VAL A 472 -25.20 31.18 -19.45
CA VAL A 472 -25.06 30.22 -20.55
C VAL A 472 -26.30 30.19 -21.45
N LEU A 473 -27.51 30.25 -20.89
CA LEU A 473 -28.76 30.28 -21.66
C LEU A 473 -28.93 31.53 -22.53
N THR A 474 -28.26 32.63 -22.18
CA THR A 474 -28.25 33.87 -22.96
C THR A 474 -27.09 33.94 -23.96
N GLY A 475 -26.29 32.86 -24.08
CA GLY A 475 -25.14 32.79 -24.97
C GLY A 475 -23.90 33.51 -24.44
N ALA A 476 -23.89 33.93 -23.17
CA ALA A 476 -22.77 34.59 -22.52
C ALA A 476 -21.88 33.60 -21.75
N THR A 477 -20.61 33.96 -21.58
CA THR A 477 -19.63 33.17 -20.79
C THR A 477 -20.08 33.02 -19.34
N ALA A 478 -20.00 31.82 -18.79
CA ALA A 478 -20.42 31.54 -17.42
C ALA A 478 -19.62 32.40 -16.39
N THR A 479 -20.27 33.40 -15.81
CA THR A 479 -19.72 34.20 -14.70
C THR A 479 -19.70 33.38 -13.40
N GLY A 480 -18.67 33.55 -12.57
CA GLY A 480 -18.58 32.87 -11.25
C GLY A 480 -17.71 31.60 -11.21
N ALA A 481 -16.90 31.37 -12.26
CA ALA A 481 -15.94 30.28 -12.33
C ALA A 481 -14.69 30.49 -11.43
N ALA A 482 -14.49 31.70 -10.91
CA ALA A 482 -13.41 32.05 -9.98
C ALA A 482 -13.41 31.09 -8.77
N ASP A 483 -12.23 30.62 -8.40
CA ASP A 483 -12.01 29.69 -7.29
C ASP A 483 -12.37 30.40 -5.96
N PRO A 484 -13.49 30.05 -5.29
CA PRO A 484 -13.68 30.52 -3.93
C PRO A 484 -12.66 29.79 -3.06
N ALA A 485 -11.70 30.53 -2.52
CA ALA A 485 -10.77 30.04 -1.51
C ALA A 485 -11.51 29.18 -0.48
N GLY A 486 -11.25 27.86 -0.49
CA GLY A 486 -11.88 26.91 0.42
C GLY A 486 -12.83 25.89 -0.22
N HIS A 487 -12.37 25.15 -1.23
CA HIS A 487 -13.08 23.94 -1.65
C HIS A 487 -13.15 22.90 -0.54
N THR A 488 -14.37 22.49 -0.21
CA THR A 488 -14.60 21.36 0.70
C THR A 488 -14.50 20.06 -0.09
N VAL A 489 -13.51 19.24 0.25
CA VAL A 489 -13.38 17.87 -0.25
C VAL A 489 -14.19 16.94 0.65
N ARG A 490 -14.98 16.04 0.05
CA ARG A 490 -15.73 14.99 0.73
C ARG A 490 -15.56 13.68 -0.02
N THR A 491 -15.44 12.58 0.73
CA THR A 491 -15.42 11.26 0.12
C THR A 491 -16.78 10.96 -0.51
N ASP A 492 -16.75 10.60 -1.79
CA ASP A 492 -17.90 10.10 -2.54
C ASP A 492 -17.63 8.61 -2.75
N PRO A 493 -18.41 7.69 -2.16
CA PRO A 493 -18.15 6.26 -2.27
C PRO A 493 -18.26 5.73 -3.70
N GLU A 494 -18.93 6.46 -4.61
CA GLU A 494 -19.03 6.09 -6.03
C GLU A 494 -17.76 6.42 -6.83
N GLY A 495 -16.85 7.23 -6.26
CA GLY A 495 -15.54 7.52 -6.84
C GLY A 495 -14.65 6.30 -6.76
N CYS A 496 -14.75 5.42 -7.75
CA CYS A 496 -13.95 4.20 -7.85
C CYS A 496 -13.47 3.96 -9.28
N ARG A 497 -12.35 3.23 -9.42
CA ARG A 497 -11.73 2.87 -10.71
C ARG A 497 -11.37 4.09 -11.56
N LEU A 498 -10.91 5.17 -10.93
CA LEU A 498 -10.56 6.42 -11.62
C LEU A 498 -9.28 6.29 -12.46
N ASP A 499 -8.53 5.21 -12.26
CA ASP A 499 -7.31 4.80 -12.96
C ASP A 499 -7.57 4.09 -14.31
N VAL A 500 -8.83 4.03 -14.78
CA VAL A 500 -9.22 3.26 -15.97
C VAL A 500 -8.39 3.56 -17.23
N LEU A 501 -8.08 4.83 -17.51
CA LEU A 501 -7.25 5.18 -18.68
C LEU A 501 -5.81 4.70 -18.54
N ALA A 502 -5.27 4.64 -17.32
CA ALA A 502 -3.94 4.09 -17.09
C ALA A 502 -3.90 2.58 -17.41
N LEU A 503 -4.95 1.85 -17.04
CA LEU A 503 -5.05 0.42 -17.32
C LEU A 503 -5.23 0.13 -18.81
N LEU A 504 -6.10 0.89 -19.48
CA LEU A 504 -6.27 0.78 -20.92
C LEU A 504 -4.96 1.12 -21.66
N ALA A 505 -4.22 2.13 -21.20
CA ALA A 505 -2.91 2.47 -21.75
C ALA A 505 -1.89 1.35 -21.55
N ARG A 506 -1.76 0.81 -20.33
CA ARG A 506 -0.89 -0.34 -20.02
C ARG A 506 -1.21 -1.50 -20.97
N LEU A 507 -2.47 -1.89 -21.07
CA LEU A 507 -2.88 -2.98 -21.95
C LEU A 507 -2.60 -2.68 -23.43
N ARG A 508 -2.86 -1.46 -23.90
CA ARG A 508 -2.55 -1.05 -25.28
C ARG A 508 -1.05 -1.20 -25.59
N LEU A 509 -0.18 -0.89 -24.63
CA LEU A 509 1.27 -0.91 -24.80
C LEU A 509 1.84 -2.33 -24.67
N THR A 510 1.34 -3.13 -23.73
CA THR A 510 1.89 -4.46 -23.43
C THR A 510 1.22 -5.59 -24.21
N ASP A 511 -0.07 -5.46 -24.52
CA ASP A 511 -0.87 -6.50 -25.19
C ASP A 511 -1.88 -5.87 -26.17
N PRO A 512 -1.41 -5.37 -27.33
CA PRO A 512 -2.28 -4.73 -28.33
C PRO A 512 -3.42 -5.63 -28.83
N ALA A 513 -3.23 -6.95 -28.80
CA ALA A 513 -4.24 -7.92 -29.22
C ALA A 513 -5.40 -7.99 -28.21
N ALA A 514 -5.12 -8.04 -26.90
CA ALA A 514 -6.15 -7.94 -25.87
C ALA A 514 -6.86 -6.59 -25.92
N PHE A 515 -6.12 -5.49 -26.12
CA PHE A 515 -6.73 -4.18 -26.29
C PHE A 515 -7.68 -4.13 -27.52
N ALA A 516 -7.33 -4.78 -28.63
CA ALA A 516 -8.21 -4.87 -29.79
C ALA A 516 -9.49 -5.70 -29.52
N ARG A 517 -9.40 -6.78 -28.72
CA ARG A 517 -10.58 -7.57 -28.31
C ARG A 517 -11.54 -6.76 -27.43
N LEU A 518 -11.02 -5.95 -26.49
CA LEU A 518 -11.84 -5.00 -25.72
C LEU A 518 -12.60 -4.03 -26.62
N ARG A 519 -11.93 -3.46 -27.63
CA ARG A 519 -12.56 -2.52 -28.57
C ARG A 519 -13.69 -3.14 -29.38
N ASN A 520 -13.61 -4.45 -29.64
CA ASN A 520 -14.64 -5.19 -30.36
C ASN A 520 -15.74 -5.74 -29.44
N GLY A 521 -15.67 -5.49 -28.13
CA GLY A 521 -16.64 -5.96 -27.13
C GLY A 521 -16.52 -7.44 -26.79
N SER A 522 -15.37 -8.08 -27.08
CA SER A 522 -15.14 -9.50 -26.77
C SER A 522 -14.66 -9.72 -25.32
N ASP A 523 -14.05 -8.71 -24.72
CA ASP A 523 -13.57 -8.68 -23.34
C ASP A 523 -14.12 -7.40 -22.67
N ASP A 524 -14.04 -7.29 -21.34
CA ASP A 524 -14.42 -6.08 -20.59
C ASP A 524 -13.35 -5.67 -19.57
N VAL A 525 -13.14 -4.35 -19.42
CA VAL A 525 -12.39 -3.75 -18.32
C VAL A 525 -13.39 -3.00 -17.45
N PRO A 526 -13.70 -3.49 -16.24
CA PRO A 526 -14.72 -2.89 -15.42
C PRO A 526 -14.49 -1.39 -15.17
N GLY A 527 -15.52 -0.59 -15.40
CA GLY A 527 -15.47 0.88 -15.28
C GLY A 527 -15.08 1.62 -16.56
N SER A 528 -14.57 0.92 -17.58
CA SER A 528 -14.30 1.51 -18.90
C SER A 528 -15.56 1.66 -19.75
N SER A 529 -15.49 2.54 -20.76
CA SER A 529 -16.51 2.65 -21.80
C SER A 529 -15.91 2.61 -23.20
N PRO A 530 -16.76 2.44 -24.24
CA PRO A 530 -16.34 2.59 -25.62
C PRO A 530 -15.71 3.95 -25.95
N ALA A 531 -16.08 5.02 -25.22
CA ALA A 531 -15.47 6.34 -25.39
C ALA A 531 -14.02 6.36 -24.86
N ASP A 532 -13.79 5.77 -23.68
CA ASP A 532 -12.47 5.63 -23.07
C ASP A 532 -11.53 4.82 -23.98
N LEU A 533 -12.04 3.71 -24.55
CA LEU A 533 -11.33 2.88 -25.52
C LEU A 533 -10.98 3.65 -26.81
N ALA A 534 -11.90 4.47 -27.33
CA ALA A 534 -11.65 5.29 -28.50
C ALA A 534 -10.57 6.37 -28.25
N LEU A 535 -10.62 7.03 -27.09
CA LEU A 535 -9.61 8.02 -26.69
C LEU A 535 -8.23 7.38 -26.58
N VAL A 536 -8.11 6.24 -25.88
CA VAL A 536 -6.84 5.51 -25.73
C VAL A 536 -6.36 4.94 -27.06
N ALA A 537 -7.25 4.60 -27.99
CA ALA A 537 -6.87 4.16 -29.33
C ALA A 537 -6.41 5.31 -30.25
N GLY A 538 -6.60 6.57 -29.85
CA GLY A 538 -6.34 7.75 -30.68
C GLY A 538 -7.45 8.06 -31.70
N ASP A 539 -8.61 7.40 -31.61
CA ASP A 539 -9.79 7.70 -32.44
C ASP A 539 -10.59 8.86 -31.83
N LEU A 540 -10.01 10.06 -31.93
CA LEU A 540 -10.53 11.24 -31.23
C LEU A 540 -11.92 11.67 -31.73
N ALA A 541 -12.25 11.44 -33.00
CA ALA A 541 -13.57 11.77 -33.55
C ALA A 541 -14.66 10.86 -32.95
N ARG A 542 -14.38 9.56 -32.87
CA ARG A 542 -15.28 8.61 -32.22
C ARG A 542 -15.38 8.87 -30.71
N ALA A 543 -14.27 9.15 -30.05
CA ALA A 543 -14.27 9.49 -28.62
C ALA A 543 -15.16 10.70 -28.32
N GLU A 544 -15.06 11.77 -29.12
CA GLU A 544 -15.87 12.98 -28.95
C GLU A 544 -17.37 12.66 -29.07
N THR A 545 -17.72 11.93 -30.13
CA THR A 545 -19.12 11.53 -30.38
C THR A 545 -19.66 10.67 -29.24
N LEU A 546 -18.87 9.72 -28.74
CA LEU A 546 -19.30 8.80 -27.69
C LEU A 546 -19.40 9.47 -26.32
N TYR A 547 -18.46 10.35 -25.95
CA TYR A 547 -18.55 11.10 -24.69
C TYR A 547 -19.70 12.10 -24.72
N ALA A 548 -19.89 12.84 -25.82
CA ALA A 548 -21.01 13.76 -25.95
C ALA A 548 -22.35 13.01 -25.87
N ALA A 549 -22.47 11.87 -26.56
CA ALA A 549 -23.65 11.01 -26.47
C ALA A 549 -23.87 10.43 -25.07
N GLU A 550 -22.82 10.12 -24.31
CA GLU A 550 -22.96 9.69 -22.91
C GLU A 550 -23.49 10.83 -22.03
N LEU A 551 -22.95 12.04 -22.18
CA LEU A 551 -23.29 13.21 -21.38
C LEU A 551 -24.68 13.79 -21.68
N ASP A 552 -25.13 13.72 -22.93
CA ASP A 552 -26.40 14.32 -23.38
C ASP A 552 -27.61 13.37 -23.24
N ARG A 553 -27.41 12.15 -22.71
CA ARG A 553 -28.48 11.16 -22.51
C ARG A 553 -29.40 11.53 -21.36
N SER A 554 -30.70 11.37 -21.58
CA SER A 554 -31.74 11.62 -20.58
C SER A 554 -32.21 10.37 -19.83
N ASP A 555 -31.88 9.18 -20.33
CA ASP A 555 -32.35 7.89 -19.78
C ASP A 555 -31.55 7.42 -18.55
N ARG A 556 -30.35 7.95 -18.35
CA ARG A 556 -29.48 7.64 -17.21
C ARG A 556 -28.53 8.80 -16.93
N SER A 557 -28.21 9.02 -15.66
CA SER A 557 -27.15 9.96 -15.27
C SER A 557 -25.80 9.55 -15.86
N PRO A 558 -25.07 10.47 -16.52
CA PRO A 558 -23.76 10.17 -17.10
C PRO A 558 -22.71 9.89 -16.02
N ARG A 559 -21.65 9.16 -16.37
CA ARG A 559 -20.51 8.98 -15.47
C ARG A 559 -19.83 10.33 -15.24
N PRO A 560 -19.48 10.71 -14.00
CA PRO A 560 -18.75 11.95 -13.74
C PRO A 560 -17.42 12.05 -14.51
N SER A 561 -16.76 10.92 -14.77
CA SER A 561 -15.53 10.84 -15.56
C SER A 561 -15.71 11.17 -17.05
N ALA A 562 -16.93 11.10 -17.60
CA ALA A 562 -17.18 11.41 -19.02
C ALA A 562 -16.83 12.86 -19.38
N TRP A 563 -16.97 13.80 -18.42
CA TRP A 563 -16.51 15.19 -18.59
C TRP A 563 -14.99 15.28 -18.76
N ALA A 564 -14.23 14.47 -18.00
CA ALA A 564 -12.78 14.40 -18.13
C ALA A 564 -12.38 13.86 -19.51
N GLY A 565 -13.03 12.78 -19.96
CA GLY A 565 -12.84 12.19 -21.27
C GLY A 565 -13.15 13.14 -22.43
N LEU A 566 -14.28 13.87 -22.36
CA LEU A 566 -14.63 14.88 -23.36
C LEU A 566 -13.60 16.01 -23.41
N GLY A 567 -13.23 16.58 -22.25
CA GLY A 567 -12.25 17.66 -22.17
C GLY A 567 -10.88 17.25 -22.73
N LEU A 568 -10.44 16.02 -22.44
CA LEU A 568 -9.21 15.45 -22.99
C LEU A 568 -9.28 15.28 -24.51
N THR A 569 -10.40 14.76 -25.00
CA THR A 569 -10.62 14.54 -26.44
C THR A 569 -10.57 15.85 -27.22
N LEU A 570 -11.26 16.88 -26.72
CA LEU A 570 -11.26 18.21 -27.32
C LEU A 570 -9.84 18.81 -27.33
N ARG A 571 -9.13 18.75 -26.19
CA ARG A 571 -7.74 19.23 -26.09
C ARG A 571 -6.83 18.53 -27.10
N ALA A 572 -6.97 17.22 -27.27
CA ALA A 572 -6.17 16.44 -28.22
C ALA A 572 -6.50 16.73 -29.69
N ARG A 573 -7.73 17.16 -29.99
CA ARG A 573 -8.15 17.57 -31.35
C ARG A 573 -7.69 18.98 -31.73
N GLY A 574 -7.06 19.71 -30.81
CA GLY A 574 -6.64 21.09 -31.03
C GLY A 574 -7.79 22.10 -30.99
N THR A 575 -9.01 21.68 -30.66
CA THR A 575 -10.01 22.62 -30.14
C THR A 575 -9.48 23.11 -28.79
N ARG A 576 -9.71 24.38 -28.43
CA ARG A 576 -9.33 24.92 -27.13
C ARG A 576 -10.53 24.72 -26.18
N PRO A 577 -10.71 23.55 -25.54
CA PRO A 577 -11.75 23.39 -24.54
C PRO A 577 -11.51 24.41 -23.42
N SER A 578 -12.60 24.83 -22.77
CA SER A 578 -12.48 25.59 -21.52
C SER A 578 -11.53 24.88 -20.55
N PRO A 579 -10.55 25.58 -19.96
CA PRO A 579 -9.76 25.04 -18.85
C PRO A 579 -10.65 24.49 -17.72
N LEU A 580 -11.84 25.06 -17.55
CA LEU A 580 -12.82 24.64 -16.55
C LEU A 580 -13.29 23.20 -16.71
N LEU A 581 -13.30 22.63 -17.92
CA LEU A 581 -13.68 21.23 -18.13
C LEU A 581 -12.72 20.27 -17.41
N LEU A 582 -11.43 20.59 -17.40
CA LEU A 582 -10.40 19.73 -16.82
C LEU A 582 -10.02 20.16 -15.40
N ASP A 583 -10.06 21.46 -15.09
CA ASP A 583 -9.67 22.00 -13.79
C ASP A 583 -10.82 22.12 -12.80
N ARG A 584 -12.06 22.29 -13.29
CA ARG A 584 -13.28 22.51 -12.47
C ARG A 584 -14.44 21.61 -12.92
N PRO A 585 -14.22 20.30 -13.17
CA PRO A 585 -15.26 19.40 -13.67
C PRO A 585 -16.47 19.29 -12.72
N GLU A 586 -16.27 19.46 -11.41
CA GLU A 586 -17.34 19.52 -10.43
C GLU A 586 -18.33 20.66 -10.69
N PHE A 587 -17.82 21.81 -11.16
CA PHE A 587 -18.62 22.97 -11.50
C PHE A 587 -19.36 22.73 -12.83
N VAL A 588 -18.66 22.22 -13.84
CA VAL A 588 -19.29 21.91 -15.14
C VAL A 588 -20.40 20.87 -14.99
N ARG A 589 -20.15 19.79 -14.22
CA ARG A 589 -21.15 18.76 -13.95
C ARG A 589 -22.40 19.35 -13.27
N ALA A 590 -22.20 20.18 -12.25
CA ALA A 590 -23.31 20.80 -11.54
C ALA A 590 -24.07 21.82 -12.40
N LEU A 591 -23.36 22.59 -13.23
CA LEU A 591 -23.95 23.52 -14.19
C LEU A 591 -24.75 22.79 -15.27
N SER A 592 -24.23 21.69 -15.80
CA SER A 592 -24.94 20.85 -16.76
C SER A 592 -26.23 20.27 -16.18
N ALA A 593 -26.23 19.88 -14.90
CA ALA A 593 -27.42 19.41 -14.22
C ALA A 593 -28.45 20.55 -14.05
N GLU A 594 -28.01 21.77 -13.71
CA GLU A 594 -28.88 22.96 -13.61
C GLU A 594 -29.51 23.35 -14.96
N LEU A 595 -28.78 23.14 -16.06
CA LEU A 595 -29.27 23.42 -17.41
C LEU A 595 -30.31 22.42 -17.90
N ASP A 596 -30.43 21.25 -17.27
CA ASP A 596 -31.48 20.24 -17.52
C ASP A 596 -31.68 19.92 -19.02
N GLY A 597 -30.58 19.63 -19.73
CA GLY A 597 -30.60 19.26 -21.15
C GLY A 597 -30.90 20.39 -22.14
N LYS A 598 -31.08 21.64 -21.69
CA LYS A 598 -31.32 22.79 -22.57
C LYS A 598 -30.13 23.16 -23.46
N VAL A 599 -28.94 22.70 -23.10
CA VAL A 599 -27.67 22.98 -23.79
C VAL A 599 -26.90 21.67 -23.89
N THR A 600 -26.41 21.33 -25.09
CA THR A 600 -25.61 20.12 -25.29
C THR A 600 -24.24 20.24 -24.62
N SER A 601 -23.65 19.11 -24.22
CA SER A 601 -22.33 19.04 -23.62
C SER A 601 -21.23 19.71 -24.47
N LEU A 602 -21.28 19.56 -25.80
CA LEU A 602 -20.37 20.23 -26.74
C LEU A 602 -20.57 21.75 -26.78
N THR A 603 -21.82 22.21 -26.71
CA THR A 603 -22.13 23.64 -26.65
C THR A 603 -21.66 24.24 -25.33
N LEU A 604 -21.91 23.56 -24.21
CA LEU A 604 -21.43 23.96 -22.89
C LEU A 604 -19.89 24.02 -22.86
N ALA A 605 -19.23 23.00 -23.40
CA ALA A 605 -17.77 22.95 -23.51
C ALA A 605 -17.19 24.13 -24.30
N SER A 606 -17.90 24.60 -25.33
CA SER A 606 -17.50 25.72 -26.18
C SER A 606 -17.78 27.08 -25.52
N LEU A 607 -18.94 27.27 -24.92
CA LEU A 607 -19.36 28.54 -24.28
C LEU A 607 -18.51 28.92 -23.06
N MET A 608 -17.84 27.94 -22.45
CA MET A 608 -16.98 28.16 -21.29
C MET A 608 -15.53 28.52 -21.67
N ALA A 609 -15.17 28.51 -22.97
CA ALA A 609 -13.79 28.73 -23.43
C ALA A 609 -13.26 30.16 -23.14
N ASP A 610 -14.16 31.13 -22.96
CA ASP A 610 -13.81 32.54 -22.73
C ASP A 610 -13.88 32.98 -21.26
N ALA A 611 -14.35 32.11 -20.34
CA ALA A 611 -14.57 32.43 -18.92
C ALA A 611 -13.33 32.35 -18.00
N GLY A 612 -12.12 32.17 -18.57
CA GLY A 612 -10.86 32.01 -17.82
C GLY A 612 -9.85 33.15 -18.01
N ARG A 613 -10.28 34.32 -18.48
CA ARG A 613 -9.42 35.47 -18.83
C ARG A 613 -9.67 36.75 -18.01
N ASP A 614 -10.14 36.60 -16.78
CA ASP A 614 -10.22 37.73 -15.84
C ASP A 614 -9.13 37.65 -14.77
#